data_AF-A0A3L8BAS5-F1
#
_entry.id   AF-A0A3L8BAS5-F1
#
_cell.length_a   1.000
_cell.length_b   1.000
_cell.length_c   1.000
_cell.angle_alpha   90.00
_cell.angle_beta   90.00
_cell.angle_gamma   90.00
#
_symmetry.space_group_name_H-M   'P 1'
#
loop_
_entity.id
_entity.type
_entity.pdbx_description
1 polymer ?
#
loop_
_entity_poly.entity_id
_entity_poly.type
_entity_poly.pdbx_seq_one_letter_code
_entity_poly.pdbx_strand_id
1 'polypeptide(L)'
;MLAHGAGAPMDSDFMATIARLVCDRGIKVVRFEFPYMAQRRETGKKRPPDRMPVLMDTFSQVIDDHGGPDHCVVAGKSMGGRVASMVLAEGKARAAISLGYPFHPPGKP
;
A
#
# COMPACT_ATOMS: atom_id res chain seq x y z
N MET A 1 2.22 -0.23 -7.69
CA MET A 1 1.11 -0.51 -6.75
C MET A 1 1.17 0.47 -5.58
N LEU A 2 0.06 1.06 -5.16
CA LEU A 2 0.02 2.10 -4.12
C LEU A 2 -0.99 1.75 -3.01
N ALA A 3 -0.48 1.36 -1.83
CA ALA A 3 -1.25 0.90 -0.68
C ALA A 3 -1.59 2.01 0.33
N HIS A 4 -2.82 2.01 0.83
CA HIS A 4 -3.27 2.99 1.82
C HIS A 4 -2.75 2.69 3.24
N GLY A 5 -2.87 3.68 4.13
CA GLY A 5 -2.58 3.52 5.56
C GLY A 5 -3.77 3.01 6.37
N ALA A 6 -3.57 2.74 7.66
CA ALA A 6 -4.58 2.13 8.55
C ALA A 6 -5.93 2.90 8.63
N GLY A 7 -5.89 4.23 8.59
CA GLY A 7 -7.03 5.07 8.96
C GLY A 7 -7.94 5.50 7.80
N ALA A 8 -7.42 5.51 6.57
CA ALA A 8 -8.08 6.12 5.42
C ALA A 8 -8.01 5.21 4.20
N PRO A 9 -9.08 5.17 3.37
CA PRO A 9 -9.17 4.31 2.21
C PRO A 9 -8.26 4.75 1.05
N MET A 10 -8.20 3.90 0.02
CA MET A 10 -7.35 4.13 -1.16
C MET A 10 -7.73 5.37 -1.98
N ASP A 11 -8.96 5.87 -1.82
CA ASP A 11 -9.52 7.06 -2.46
C ASP A 11 -9.44 8.32 -1.58
N SER A 12 -8.79 8.26 -0.42
CA SER A 12 -8.52 9.47 0.38
C SER A 12 -7.70 10.51 -0.40
N ASP A 13 -7.91 11.79 -0.11
CA ASP A 13 -7.31 12.92 -0.84
C ASP A 13 -5.79 12.80 -1.02
N PHE A 14 -5.09 12.35 0.03
CA PHE A 14 -3.66 12.10 -0.03
C PHE A 14 -3.31 11.04 -1.08
N MET A 15 -4.00 9.90 -1.04
CA MET A 15 -3.76 8.77 -1.95
C MET A 15 -4.13 9.13 -3.39
N ALA A 16 -5.25 9.84 -3.58
CA ALA A 16 -5.70 10.35 -4.87
C ALA A 16 -4.69 11.36 -5.47
N THR A 17 -4.18 12.28 -4.64
CA THR A 17 -3.18 13.27 -5.05
C THR A 17 -1.88 12.61 -5.49
N ILE A 18 -1.34 11.68 -4.70
CA ILE A 18 -0.12 10.95 -5.06
C ILE A 18 -0.33 10.16 -6.36
N ALA A 19 -1.44 9.44 -6.49
CA ALA A 19 -1.73 8.67 -7.69
C ALA A 19 -1.79 9.58 -8.94
N ARG A 20 -2.48 10.72 -8.86
CA ARG A 20 -2.55 11.70 -9.96
C ARG A 20 -1.15 12.20 -10.34
N LEU A 21 -0.36 12.66 -9.38
CA LEU A 21 0.98 13.20 -9.63
C LEU A 21 1.91 12.18 -10.30
N VAL A 22 1.77 10.90 -9.98
CA VAL A 22 2.54 9.82 -10.61
C VAL A 22 1.99 9.50 -12.01
N CYS A 23 0.67 9.45 -12.17
CA CYS A 23 0.02 9.27 -13.48
C CYS A 23 0.37 10.39 -14.46
N ASP A 24 0.47 11.65 -14.00
CA ASP A 24 0.87 12.81 -14.81
C ASP A 24 2.30 12.66 -15.38
N ARG A 25 3.11 11.71 -14.87
CA ARG A 25 4.42 11.34 -15.40
C ARG A 25 4.38 10.14 -16.36
N GLY A 26 3.20 9.72 -16.80
CA GLY A 26 3.01 8.57 -17.69
C GLY A 26 3.14 7.20 -17.00
N ILE A 27 3.14 7.15 -15.66
CA ILE A 27 3.28 5.91 -14.90
C ILE A 27 1.89 5.42 -14.45
N LYS A 28 1.52 4.19 -14.82
CA LYS A 28 0.27 3.58 -14.37
C LYS A 28 0.29 3.31 -12.86
N VAL A 29 -0.70 3.82 -12.14
CA VAL A 29 -0.89 3.56 -10.71
C VAL A 29 -2.10 2.66 -10.49
N VAL A 30 -1.89 1.54 -9.81
CA VAL A 30 -2.96 0.71 -9.25
C VAL A 30 -3.04 0.99 -7.75
N ARG A 31 -4.23 1.38 -7.32
CA ARG A 31 -4.62 1.51 -5.92
C ARG A 31 -5.57 0.37 -5.57
N PHE A 32 -5.52 -0.09 -4.34
CA PHE A 32 -6.37 -1.17 -3.85
C PHE A 32 -6.66 -0.96 -2.37
N GLU A 33 -7.68 -1.65 -1.86
CA GLU A 33 -7.99 -1.69 -0.44
C GLU A 33 -7.56 -3.02 0.16
N PHE A 34 -6.99 -2.97 1.37
CA PHE A 34 -6.83 -4.16 2.19
C PHE A 34 -8.20 -4.67 2.66
N PRO A 35 -8.34 -5.97 3.01
CA PRO A 35 -9.64 -6.59 3.28
C PRO A 35 -10.47 -5.86 4.34
N TYR A 36 -9.86 -5.43 5.46
CA TYR A 36 -10.57 -4.67 6.49
C TYR A 36 -11.16 -3.35 5.99
N MET A 37 -10.52 -2.69 5.03
CA MET A 37 -10.97 -1.40 4.49
C MET A 37 -12.05 -1.61 3.42
N ALA A 38 -11.90 -2.62 2.55
CA ALA A 38 -12.94 -3.04 1.62
C ALA A 38 -14.22 -3.41 2.37
N GLN A 39 -14.10 -4.20 3.44
CA GLN A 39 -15.23 -4.55 4.30
C GLN A 39 -15.82 -3.34 5.02
N ARG A 40 -15.00 -2.36 5.45
CA ARG A 40 -15.48 -1.11 6.02
C ARG A 40 -16.30 -0.32 4.99
N ARG A 41 -15.89 -0.29 3.73
CA ARG A 41 -16.62 0.38 2.63
C ARG A 41 -17.99 -0.25 2.41
N GLU A 42 -18.06 -1.58 2.41
CA GLU A 42 -19.31 -2.32 2.20
C GLU A 42 -20.27 -2.21 3.40
N THR A 43 -19.74 -2.34 4.62
CA THR A 43 -20.57 -2.47 5.83
C THR A 43 -20.77 -1.16 6.59
N GLY A 44 -19.98 -0.13 6.29
CA GLY A 44 -19.88 1.10 7.07
C GLY A 44 -19.25 0.94 8.47
N LYS A 45 -18.90 -0.29 8.88
CA LYS A 45 -18.40 -0.57 10.23
C LYS A 45 -16.88 -0.44 10.29
N LYS A 46 -16.38 0.39 11.21
CA LYS A 46 -14.94 0.53 11.46
C LYS A 46 -14.37 -0.79 12.02
N ARG A 47 -13.21 -1.19 11.51
CA ARG A 47 -12.43 -2.35 11.95
C ARG A 47 -10.95 -1.95 12.05
N PRO A 48 -10.19 -2.56 12.98
CA PRO A 48 -8.74 -2.42 12.96
C PRO A 48 -8.17 -3.05 11.67
N PRO A 49 -6.95 -2.66 11.26
CA PRO A 49 -6.26 -3.34 10.16
C PRO A 49 -6.11 -4.84 10.40
N ASP A 50 -6.10 -5.59 9.31
CA ASP A 50 -5.78 -7.02 9.35
C ASP A 50 -4.36 -7.26 9.88
N ARG A 51 -4.10 -8.49 10.34
CA ARG A 51 -2.75 -8.90 10.75
C ARG A 51 -1.79 -8.83 9.56
N MET A 52 -0.51 -8.59 9.85
CA MET A 52 0.52 -8.40 8.82
C MET A 52 0.55 -9.48 7.73
N PRO A 53 0.43 -10.80 8.02
CA PRO A 53 0.39 -11.81 6.98
C PRO A 53 -0.72 -11.58 5.94
N VAL A 54 -1.94 -11.25 6.39
CA VAL A 54 -3.08 -10.96 5.49
C VAL A 54 -2.80 -9.73 4.62
N LEU A 55 -2.18 -8.70 5.19
CA LEU A 55 -1.82 -7.50 4.44
C LEU A 55 -0.76 -7.80 3.37
N MET A 56 0.25 -8.60 3.71
CA MET A 56 1.30 -9.01 2.77
C MET A 56 0.74 -9.92 1.66
N ASP A 57 -0.08 -10.90 2.01
CA ASP A 57 -0.72 -11.81 1.06
C ASP A 57 -1.59 -11.02 0.07
N THR A 58 -2.39 -10.06 0.58
CA THR A 58 -3.22 -9.20 -0.27
C THR A 58 -2.36 -8.38 -1.24
N PHE A 59 -1.27 -7.79 -0.74
CA PHE A 59 -0.40 -6.97 -1.59
C PHE A 59 0.29 -7.84 -2.66
N SER A 60 0.85 -8.99 -2.27
CA SER A 60 1.44 -9.95 -3.20
C SER A 60 0.46 -10.41 -4.28
N GLN A 61 -0.79 -10.69 -3.91
CA GLN A 61 -1.83 -11.05 -4.89
C GLN A 61 -2.08 -9.91 -5.90
N VAL A 62 -2.19 -8.66 -5.43
CA VAL A 62 -2.37 -7.50 -6.32
C VAL A 62 -1.18 -7.34 -7.27
N ILE A 63 0.03 -7.66 -6.84
CA ILE A 63 1.23 -7.64 -7.69
C ILE A 63 1.13 -8.72 -8.77
N ASP A 64 0.82 -9.95 -8.37
CA ASP A 64 0.70 -11.09 -9.28
C ASP A 64 -0.41 -10.87 -10.33
N ASP A 65 -1.55 -10.29 -9.93
CA ASP A 65 -2.66 -9.93 -10.82
C ASP A 65 -2.28 -8.87 -11.87
N HIS A 66 -1.17 -8.17 -11.70
CA HIS A 66 -0.74 -7.06 -12.55
C HIS A 66 0.65 -7.27 -13.19
N GLY A 67 1.03 -8.52 -13.41
CA GLY A 67 2.25 -8.89 -14.15
C GLY A 67 3.44 -9.24 -13.27
N GLY A 68 3.25 -9.30 -11.95
CA GLY A 68 4.23 -9.87 -11.02
C GLY A 68 5.37 -8.93 -10.60
N PRO A 69 6.32 -9.47 -9.81
CA PRO A 69 7.36 -8.71 -9.13
C PRO A 69 8.27 -7.87 -10.04
N ASP A 70 8.65 -8.41 -11.20
CA ASP A 70 9.64 -7.81 -12.10
C ASP A 70 9.12 -6.58 -12.86
N HIS A 71 7.81 -6.34 -12.79
CA HIS A 71 7.12 -5.30 -13.53
C HIS A 71 6.50 -4.23 -12.64
N CYS A 72 6.76 -4.25 -11.32
CA CYS A 72 6.15 -3.30 -10.40
C CYS A 72 7.12 -2.65 -9.41
N VAL A 73 6.83 -1.38 -9.12
CA VAL A 73 7.28 -0.68 -7.91
C VAL A 73 6.11 -0.68 -6.93
N VAL A 74 6.38 -1.03 -5.68
CA VAL A 74 5.41 -0.98 -4.59
C VAL A 74 5.57 0.31 -3.81
N ALA A 75 4.46 0.87 -3.35
CA ALA A 75 4.47 2.09 -2.56
C ALA A 75 3.36 2.04 -1.52
N GLY A 76 3.50 2.76 -0.42
CA GLY A 76 2.39 2.90 0.51
C GLY A 76 2.59 3.94 1.59
N LYS A 77 1.46 4.35 2.19
CA LYS A 77 1.43 5.34 3.28
C LYS A 77 1.47 4.66 4.65
N SER A 78 2.42 5.05 5.51
CA SER A 78 2.53 4.57 6.90
C SER A 78 2.47 3.03 6.98
N MET A 79 1.38 2.44 7.49
CA MET A 79 1.15 0.99 7.46
C MET A 79 1.35 0.39 6.07
N GLY A 80 0.79 0.98 5.01
CA GLY A 80 0.99 0.49 3.64
C GLY A 80 2.44 0.56 3.18
N GLY A 81 3.21 1.54 3.68
CA GLY A 81 4.65 1.65 3.43
C GLY A 81 5.43 0.54 4.13
N ARG A 82 5.04 0.20 5.38
CA ARG A 82 5.59 -0.97 6.10
C ARG A 82 5.32 -2.28 5.36
N VAL A 83 4.09 -2.49 4.86
CA VAL A 83 3.77 -3.69 4.07
C VAL A 83 4.59 -3.70 2.78
N ALA A 84 4.70 -2.56 2.07
CA ALA A 84 5.50 -2.44 0.85
C ALA A 84 6.97 -2.80 1.07
N SER A 85 7.58 -2.36 2.18
CA SER A 85 8.98 -2.72 2.49
C SER A 85 9.15 -4.20 2.80
N MET A 86 8.17 -4.84 3.46
CA MET A 86 8.21 -6.27 3.76
C MET A 86 8.04 -7.12 2.49
N VAL A 87 7.11 -6.74 1.62
CA VAL A 87 6.90 -7.37 0.30
C VAL A 87 8.16 -7.25 -0.57
N LEU A 88 8.83 -6.09 -0.57
CA LEU A 88 10.12 -5.95 -1.25
C LEU A 88 11.19 -6.90 -0.67
N ALA A 89 11.25 -7.06 0.65
CA ALA A 89 12.20 -7.97 1.30
C ALA A 89 11.97 -9.44 0.92
N GLU A 90 10.76 -9.82 0.52
CA GLU A 90 10.42 -11.15 -0.02
C GLU A 90 10.69 -11.29 -1.54
N GLY A 91 11.29 -10.28 -2.17
CA GLY A 91 11.59 -10.30 -3.61
C GLY A 91 10.34 -10.14 -4.49
N LYS A 92 9.24 -9.60 -3.94
CA LYS A 92 7.97 -9.45 -4.65
C LYS A 92 7.82 -8.12 -5.40
N ALA A 93 8.87 -7.29 -5.49
CA ALA A 93 8.86 -6.05 -6.25
C ALA A 93 10.28 -5.60 -6.63
N ARG A 94 10.42 -4.70 -7.62
CA ARG A 94 11.72 -4.12 -7.99
C ARG A 94 12.24 -3.08 -7.00
N ALA A 95 11.31 -2.34 -6.39
CA ALA A 95 11.61 -1.24 -5.47
C ALA A 95 10.39 -0.92 -4.60
N ALA A 96 10.64 -0.25 -3.48
CA ALA A 96 9.60 0.22 -2.56
C ALA A 96 9.70 1.73 -2.29
N ILE A 97 8.56 2.39 -2.17
CA ILE A 97 8.45 3.80 -1.75
C ILE A 97 7.57 3.89 -0.50
N SER A 98 8.14 4.42 0.58
CA SER A 98 7.42 4.60 1.85
C SER A 98 7.04 6.06 2.06
N LEU A 99 5.73 6.34 2.20
CA LEU A 99 5.18 7.68 2.36
C LEU A 99 4.73 7.89 3.81
N GLY A 100 5.29 8.87 4.52
CA GLY A 100 4.92 9.13 5.92
C GLY A 100 5.14 7.93 6.84
N TYR A 101 6.22 7.17 6.60
CA TYR A 101 6.66 6.06 7.45
C TYR A 101 7.99 6.45 8.10
N PRO A 102 8.02 6.65 9.43
CA PRO A 102 9.28 6.88 10.11
C PRO A 102 10.02 5.54 10.19
N PHE A 103 11.21 5.48 9.58
CA PHE A 103 12.07 4.29 9.65
C PHE A 103 12.57 4.01 11.07
N HIS A 104 12.52 5.03 11.93
CA HIS A 104 12.97 5.03 13.30
C HIS A 104 11.82 5.46 14.23
N PRO A 105 11.65 4.85 15.41
CA PRO A 105 10.71 5.36 16.40
C PRO A 105 11.02 6.83 16.75
N PRO A 106 10.00 7.65 17.08
CA PRO A 106 10.23 9.01 17.58
C PRO A 106 11.25 9.01 18.73
N GLY A 107 12.33 9.79 18.57
CA GLY A 107 13.40 9.90 19.58
C GLY A 107 14.47 8.80 19.54
N LYS A 108 14.49 7.92 18.53
CA LYS A 108 15.49 6.84 18.39
C LYS A 108 16.04 6.73 16.95
N PRO A 109 16.79 7.74 16.46
CA PRO A 109 17.35 7.74 15.11
C PRO A 109 18.38 6.62 14.90
#